data_AF-A0AA38L7Q8-F1
#
_entry.id   AF-A0AA38L7Q8-F1
#
_cell.length_a   1.000
_cell.length_b   1.000
_cell.length_c   1.000
_cell.angle_alpha   90.00
_cell.angle_beta   90.00
_cell.angle_gamma   90.00
#
_symmetry.space_group_name_H-M   'P 1'
#
loop_
_entity.id
_entity.type
_entity.pdbx_description
1 polymer ?
#
loop_
_entity_poly.entity_id
_entity_poly.type
_entity_poly.pdbx_seq_one_letter_code
_entity_poly.pdbx_strand_id
1 'polypeptide(L)'
;ASLKDHYPLPSMEQILQVVSGSERFSLLDGYSGYNQIMVKEDDQFKTTFTTKWGTYAYRKMPFGLSNVGATFQRTMDMEFKGLINKIVLIYLDDIM
;
A
#
# COMPACT_ATOMS: atom_id res chain seq x y z
N ALA A 1 17.90 -11.25 0.29
CA ALA A 1 16.69 -10.77 -0.41
C ALA A 1 15.46 -11.39 0.25
N SER A 2 14.37 -10.63 0.41
CA SER A 2 13.12 -11.14 0.97
C SER A 2 12.36 -11.98 -0.07
N LEU A 3 11.57 -12.96 0.38
CA LEU A 3 10.66 -13.69 -0.50
C LEU A 3 9.63 -12.71 -1.08
N LYS A 4 9.39 -12.78 -2.40
CA LYS A 4 8.45 -11.91 -3.08
C LYS A 4 7.02 -12.29 -2.67
N ASP A 5 6.25 -11.31 -2.23
CA ASP A 5 4.83 -11.49 -1.95
C ASP A 5 4.04 -11.36 -3.27
N HIS A 6 3.29 -12.40 -3.61
CA HIS A 6 2.48 -12.47 -4.84
C HIS A 6 1.01 -12.13 -4.58
N TYR A 7 0.72 -11.34 -3.55
CA TYR A 7 -0.63 -10.82 -3.31
C TYR A 7 -1.17 -10.12 -4.58
N PRO A 8 -2.41 -10.40 -4.98
CA PRO A 8 -2.97 -9.81 -6.19
C PRO A 8 -3.06 -8.30 -6.03
N LEU A 9 -2.46 -7.58 -6.98
CA LEU A 9 -2.69 -6.16 -7.14
C LEU A 9 -3.85 -5.95 -8.14
N PRO A 10 -4.69 -4.94 -7.93
CA PRO A 10 -5.81 -4.67 -8.81
C PRO A 10 -5.32 -4.27 -10.21
N SER A 11 -6.10 -4.64 -11.22
CA SER A 11 -5.78 -4.30 -12.61
C SER A 11 -6.07 -2.83 -12.85
N MET A 12 -5.05 -2.08 -13.25
CA MET A 12 -5.20 -0.67 -13.64
C MET A 12 -6.22 -0.50 -14.77
N GLU A 13 -6.29 -1.44 -15.71
CA GLU A 13 -7.25 -1.40 -16.82
C GLU A 13 -8.70 -1.50 -16.32
N GLN A 14 -8.97 -2.39 -15.34
CA GLN A 14 -10.30 -2.53 -14.75
C GLN A 14 -10.71 -1.28 -13.98
N ILE A 15 -9.78 -0.70 -13.23
CA ILE A 15 -10.03 0.56 -12.51
C ILE A 15 -10.36 1.67 -13.50
N LEU A 16 -9.56 1.84 -14.56
CA LEU A 16 -9.80 2.85 -15.59
C LEU A 16 -11.16 2.66 -16.29
N GLN A 17 -11.56 1.43 -16.57
CA GLN A 17 -12.88 1.15 -17.15
C GLN A 17 -14.01 1.63 -16.23
N VAL A 18 -13.96 1.32 -14.94
CA VAL A 18 -14.99 1.74 -13.97
C VAL A 18 -15.00 3.27 -13.82
N VAL A 19 -13.82 3.89 -13.67
CA VAL A 19 -13.70 5.35 -13.54
C VAL A 19 -14.20 6.07 -14.79
N SER A 20 -13.87 5.59 -15.99
CA SER A 20 -14.29 6.21 -17.26
C SER A 20 -15.81 6.15 -17.50
N GLY A 21 -16.48 5.14 -16.94
CA GLY A 21 -17.93 5.00 -17.01
C GLY A 21 -18.70 5.72 -15.89
N SER A 22 -17.99 6.31 -14.92
CA SER A 22 -18.61 6.96 -13.77
C SER A 22 -18.96 8.42 -14.06
N GLU A 23 -20.15 8.88 -13.70
CA GLU A 23 -20.52 10.31 -13.82
C GLU A 23 -19.63 11.17 -12.91
N ARG A 24 -19.30 10.65 -11.73
CA ARG A 24 -18.45 11.28 -10.72
C ARG A 24 -17.70 10.21 -9.94
N PHE A 25 -16.49 10.54 -9.51
CA PHE A 25 -15.72 9.78 -8.55
C PHE A 25 -14.95 10.77 -7.65
N SER A 26 -14.42 10.29 -6.54
CA SER A 26 -13.56 11.07 -5.66
C SER A 26 -12.26 10.32 -5.47
N LEU A 27 -11.13 11.01 -5.68
CA LEU A 27 -9.82 10.42 -5.40
C LEU A 27 -9.39 10.84 -3.99
N LEU A 28 -9.10 9.85 -3.15
CA LEU A 28 -8.54 10.03 -1.83
C LEU A 28 -7.13 9.43 -1.83
N ASP A 29 -6.16 10.25 -1.43
CA ASP A 29 -4.77 9.83 -1.22
C ASP A 29 -4.53 9.61 0.28
N GLY A 30 -4.01 8.44 0.64
CA GLY A 30 -3.70 8.10 2.03
C GLY A 30 -2.59 8.99 2.59
N TYR A 31 -2.84 9.68 3.71
CA TYR A 31 -1.82 10.52 4.34
C TYR A 31 -0.53 9.75 4.64
N SER A 32 0.58 10.14 4.03
CA SER A 32 1.88 9.45 4.12
C SER A 32 1.90 8.01 3.56
N GLY A 33 0.92 7.63 2.74
CA GLY A 33 0.84 6.35 2.01
C GLY A 33 1.22 5.14 2.86
N TYR A 34 2.25 4.41 2.41
CA TYR A 34 2.75 3.21 3.06
C TYR A 34 3.24 3.39 4.50
N ASN A 35 3.62 4.61 4.90
CA ASN A 35 4.08 4.90 6.25
C ASN A 35 2.96 4.83 7.30
N GLN A 36 1.75 4.39 6.94
CA GLN A 36 0.70 4.05 7.89
C GLN A 36 0.87 2.64 8.48
N ILE A 37 1.55 1.73 7.78
CA ILE A 37 1.69 0.33 8.19
C ILE A 37 2.95 0.12 9.02
N MET A 38 2.79 -0.52 10.18
CA MET A 38 3.92 -0.88 11.06
C MET A 38 4.73 -2.03 10.45
N VAL A 39 6.05 -1.90 10.49
CA VAL A 39 6.96 -3.02 10.20
C VAL A 39 6.95 -3.92 11.43
N LYS A 40 6.78 -5.23 11.20
CA LYS A 40 6.88 -6.24 12.27
C LYS A 40 8.18 -6.02 13.05
N GLU A 41 8.12 -6.02 14.38
CA GLU A 41 9.27 -5.68 15.23
C GLU A 41 10.53 -6.50 14.88
N ASP A 42 10.36 -7.81 14.70
CA ASP A 42 11.44 -8.73 14.29
C ASP A 42 12.06 -8.40 12.93
N ASP A 43 11.38 -7.64 12.06
CA ASP A 43 11.83 -7.31 10.71
C ASP A 43 12.34 -5.87 10.59
N GLN A 44 12.17 -5.02 11.62
CA GLN A 44 12.59 -3.61 11.56
C GLN A 44 14.09 -3.47 11.26
N PHE A 45 14.93 -4.35 11.81
CA PHE A 45 16.37 -4.32 11.56
C PHE A 45 16.74 -4.52 10.07
N LYS A 46 15.85 -5.12 9.25
CA LYS A 46 16.06 -5.28 7.80
C LYS A 46 15.87 -3.97 7.03
N THR A 47 15.29 -2.96 7.67
CA THR A 47 15.04 -1.63 7.12
C THR A 47 16.09 -0.61 7.57
N THR A 48 17.25 -1.08 8.07
CA THR A 48 18.28 -0.17 8.59
C THR A 48 18.88 0.70 7.52
N PHE A 49 19.10 1.97 7.84
CA PHE A 49 19.84 2.92 7.04
C PHE A 49 20.88 3.63 7.90
N THR A 50 21.99 4.01 7.29
CA THR A 50 23.10 4.69 7.98
C THR A 50 23.16 6.14 7.58
N THR A 51 23.29 7.01 8.56
CA THR A 51 23.55 8.43 8.41
C THR A 51 24.90 8.78 9.03
N LYS A 52 25.39 10.01 8.85
CA LYS A 52 26.60 10.49 9.54
C LYS A 52 26.48 10.53 11.07
N TRP A 53 25.27 10.38 11.62
CA TRP A 53 24.99 10.45 13.05
C TRP A 53 24.68 9.08 13.67
N GLY A 54 24.62 8.02 12.87
CA GLY A 54 24.34 6.67 13.36
C GLY A 54 23.49 5.84 12.40
N THR A 55 23.24 4.60 12.82
CA THR A 55 22.39 3.65 12.12
C THR A 55 21.01 3.61 12.78
N TYR A 56 19.98 3.75 11.95
CA TYR A 56 18.58 3.77 12.36
C TYR A 56 17.81 2.70 11.60
N ALA A 57 16.65 2.31 12.12
CA ALA A 57 15.72 1.40 11.47
C ALA A 57 14.33 2.04 11.40
N TYR A 58 13.58 1.72 10.35
CA TYR A 58 12.20 2.19 10.23
C TYR A 58 11.25 1.37 11.11
N ARG A 59 10.37 2.06 11.84
CA ARG A 59 9.25 1.43 12.57
C ARG A 59 8.01 1.22 11.71
N LYS A 60 7.85 2.06 10.68
CA LYS A 60 6.75 2.03 9.71
C LYS A 60 7.30 1.79 8.32
N MET A 61 6.53 1.21 7.41
CA MET A 61 7.05 0.81 6.10
C MET A 61 7.63 2.00 5.34
N PRO A 62 8.94 2.01 5.01
CA PRO A 62 9.50 3.01 4.11
C PRO A 62 9.16 2.69 2.65
N PHE A 63 9.23 3.71 1.81
CA PHE A 63 9.22 3.55 0.36
C PHE A 63 10.39 2.69 -0.14
N GLY A 64 10.18 1.99 -1.25
CA GLY A 64 11.22 1.18 -1.90
C GLY A 64 11.32 -0.27 -1.42
N LEU A 65 10.52 -0.70 -0.44
CA LEU A 65 10.42 -2.13 -0.10
C LEU A 65 9.64 -2.90 -1.17
N SER A 66 10.17 -4.05 -1.59
CA SER A 66 9.60 -4.84 -2.70
C SER A 66 8.18 -5.35 -2.47
N ASN A 67 7.78 -5.55 -1.21
CA ASN A 67 6.49 -6.13 -0.82
C ASN A 67 5.53 -5.07 -0.23
N VAL A 68 5.87 -3.78 -0.33
CA VAL A 68 5.09 -2.72 0.30
C VAL A 68 3.68 -2.64 -0.28
N GLY A 69 3.56 -2.67 -1.62
CA GLY A 69 2.28 -2.62 -2.31
C GLY A 69 1.39 -3.83 -1.99
N ALA A 70 1.96 -5.03 -1.94
CA ALA A 70 1.24 -6.25 -1.56
C ALA A 70 0.68 -6.17 -0.13
N THR A 71 1.47 -5.65 0.81
CA THR A 71 1.02 -5.51 2.20
C THR A 71 -0.06 -4.43 2.33
N PHE A 72 0.11 -3.32 1.62
CA PHE A 72 -0.85 -2.23 1.64
C PHE A 72 -2.19 -2.63 1.02
N GLN A 73 -2.15 -3.27 -0.16
CA GLN A 73 -3.35 -3.80 -0.81
C GLN A 73 -4.09 -4.77 0.10
N ARG A 74 -3.39 -5.72 0.73
CA ARG A 74 -3.99 -6.66 1.69
C ARG A 74 -4.66 -5.95 2.86
N THR A 75 -4.02 -4.90 3.38
CA THR A 75 -4.56 -4.11 4.50
C THR A 75 -5.84 -3.41 4.06
N MET A 76 -5.80 -2.73 2.92
CA MET A 76 -6.96 -2.03 2.37
C MET A 76 -8.11 -2.99 2.01
N ASP A 77 -7.81 -4.18 1.50
CA ASP A 77 -8.81 -5.21 1.20
C ASP A 77 -9.54 -5.69 2.47
N MET A 78 -8.85 -5.72 3.60
CA MET A 78 -9.43 -6.05 4.90
C MET A 78 -10.30 -4.91 5.44
N GLU A 79 -9.80 -3.66 5.39
CA GLU A 79 -10.50 -2.49 5.93
C GLU A 79 -11.78 -2.16 5.14
N PHE A 80 -11.74 -2.21 3.81
CA PHE A 80 -12.87 -1.90 2.93
C PHE A 80 -13.66 -3.14 2.49
N LYS A 81 -13.51 -4.24 3.23
CA LYS A 81 -14.16 -5.52 2.92
C LYS A 81 -15.67 -5.34 2.71
N GLY A 82 -16.15 -5.73 1.53
CA GLY A 82 -17.56 -5.65 1.16
C GLY A 82 -18.00 -4.35 0.50
N LEU A 83 -17.14 -3.33 0.45
CA LEU A 83 -17.32 -2.08 -0.29
C LEU A 83 -16.54 -2.06 -1.62
N ILE A 84 -15.45 -2.84 -1.68
CA ILE A 84 -14.60 -2.99 -2.86
C ILE A 84 -15.41 -3.47 -4.05
N ASN A 85 -15.18 -2.86 -5.21
CA ASN A 85 -15.89 -3.07 -6.48
C ASN A 85 -17.39 -2.74 -6.44
N LYS A 86 -17.89 -2.13 -5.37
CA LYS A 86 -19.27 -1.61 -5.30
C LYS A 86 -19.30 -0.09 -5.29
N ILE A 87 -18.52 0.49 -4.37
CA ILE A 87 -18.45 1.94 -4.17
C ILE A 87 -17.01 2.43 -3.96
N VAL A 88 -16.06 1.51 -3.74
CA VAL A 88 -14.66 1.83 -3.52
C VAL A 88 -13.81 0.99 -4.48
N LEU A 89 -12.88 1.65 -5.14
CA LEU A 89 -11.76 1.04 -5.85
C LEU A 89 -10.47 1.41 -5.12
N ILE A 90 -9.54 0.48 -5.04
CA ILE A 90 -8.29 0.68 -4.30
C ILE A 90 -7.17 0.32 -5.26
N TYR A 91 -6.17 1.17 -5.36
CA TYR A 91 -4.95 0.89 -6.09
C TYR A 91 -3.76 1.39 -5.30
N LEU A 92 -3.05 0.48 -4.63
CA LEU A 92 -1.95 0.88 -3.76
C LEU A 92 -2.43 1.92 -2.74
N ASP A 93 -1.83 3.11 -2.71
CA ASP A 93 -2.14 4.24 -1.84
C ASP A 93 -3.36 5.09 -2.27
N ASP A 94 -3.86 4.89 -3.49
CA ASP A 94 -5.03 5.61 -4.03
C ASP A 94 -6.34 4.86 -3.73
N ILE A 95 -7.35 5.62 -3.26
CA ILE A 95 -8.72 5.15 -3.04
C ILE A 95 -9.66 5.99 -3.90
N MET A 96 -10.48 5.34 -4.70
CA MET A 96 -11.41 5.94 -5.68
C MET A 96 -12.86 5.56 -5.41
#